data_AF-A0A0Q6K8Q5-F1
#
_entry.id   AF-A0A0Q6K8Q5-F1
#
_cell.length_a   1.000
_cell.length_b   1.000
_cell.length_c   1.000
_cell.angle_alpha   90.00
_cell.angle_beta   90.00
_cell.angle_gamma   90.00
#
_symmetry.space_group_name_H-M   'P 1'
#
loop_
_entity.id
_entity.type
_entity.pdbx_description
1 polymer ?
#
loop_
_entity_poly.entity_id
_entity_poly.type
_entity_poly.pdbx_seq_one_letter_code
_entity_poly.pdbx_strand_id
1 'polypeptide(L)'
;MPAQNLNHSRMRHLPRRFRTRRVDLDAMQFYGTSTSGKDIVNWVFLSGGVASWTEATPAFESDDGLKGCAAQPCRLTVCHVEVVPGSWVLLVDGEWTVMDDAQFQERYQSWP
;
A
#
# COMPACT_ATOMS: atom_id res chain seq x y z
N MET A 1 41.16 -45.48 39.78
CA MET A 1 39.88 -44.73 39.83
C MET A 1 39.80 -43.83 38.61
N PRO A 2 38.74 -43.86 37.79
CA PRO A 2 38.73 -43.19 36.49
C PRO A 2 38.35 -41.71 36.59
N ALA A 3 38.92 -40.92 35.68
CA ALA A 3 38.77 -39.49 35.52
C ALA A 3 37.34 -39.09 35.13
N GLN A 4 36.82 -38.04 35.75
CA GLN A 4 35.54 -37.43 35.43
C GLN A 4 35.61 -36.68 34.10
N ASN A 5 34.74 -37.09 33.19
CA ASN A 5 34.58 -36.58 31.85
C ASN A 5 33.66 -35.34 31.90
N LEU A 6 34.23 -34.13 32.04
CA LEU A 6 33.49 -32.87 32.00
C LEU A 6 33.28 -32.43 30.56
N ASN A 7 32.29 -33.05 29.92
CA ASN A 7 31.83 -32.69 28.59
C ASN A 7 31.07 -31.35 28.66
N HIS A 8 31.81 -30.24 28.64
CA HIS A 8 31.25 -28.90 28.50
C HIS A 8 30.74 -28.74 27.08
N SER A 9 29.46 -29.05 26.87
CA SER A 9 28.70 -28.70 25.67
C SER A 9 28.73 -27.19 25.48
N ARG A 10 29.76 -26.70 24.76
CA ARG A 10 29.79 -25.36 24.19
C ARG A 10 28.57 -25.24 23.28
N MET A 11 27.50 -24.60 23.75
CA MET A 11 26.43 -24.11 22.90
C MET A 11 27.05 -23.11 21.93
N ARG A 12 27.45 -23.59 20.75
CA ARG A 12 27.90 -22.75 19.65
C ARG A 12 26.67 -21.99 19.18
N HIS A 13 26.60 -20.69 19.47
CA HIS A 13 25.63 -19.78 18.86
C HIS A 13 25.96 -19.68 17.37
N LEU A 14 25.52 -20.67 16.60
CA LEU A 14 25.63 -20.66 15.15
C LEU A 14 24.59 -19.67 14.60
N PRO A 15 24.95 -18.87 13.59
CA PRO A 15 24.00 -17.98 12.94
C PRO A 15 22.83 -18.78 12.37
N ARG A 16 21.62 -18.43 12.81
CA ARG A 16 20.37 -18.99 12.27
C ARG A 16 19.95 -18.18 11.06
N ARG A 17 19.78 -18.85 9.94
CA ARG A 17 19.23 -18.25 8.72
C ARG A 17 17.72 -18.43 8.75
N PHE A 18 17.02 -17.32 8.58
CA PHE A 18 15.57 -17.29 8.40
C PHE A 18 15.28 -16.87 6.95
N ARG A 19 14.14 -17.30 6.41
CA ARG A 19 13.62 -16.84 5.11
C ARG A 19 12.30 -16.12 5.37
N THR A 20 12.02 -15.09 4.58
CA THR A 20 10.75 -14.36 4.67
C THR A 20 9.59 -15.31 4.35
N ARG A 21 8.47 -15.19 5.09
CA ARG A 21 7.25 -15.94 4.80
C ARG A 21 6.72 -15.45 3.46
N ARG A 22 6.29 -16.34 2.57
CA ARG A 22 5.53 -15.92 1.38
C ARG A 22 4.28 -15.19 1.87
N VAL A 23 4.13 -13.93 1.45
CA VAL A 23 2.94 -13.11 1.71
C VAL A 23 2.16 -13.11 0.40
N ASP A 24 0.97 -13.70 0.44
CA ASP A 24 -0.01 -13.50 -0.63
C ASP A 24 -0.69 -12.16 -0.34
N LEU A 25 -0.68 -11.26 -1.33
CA LEU A 25 -1.28 -9.94 -1.20
C LEU A 25 -2.07 -9.60 -2.46
N ASP A 26 -3.14 -8.84 -2.27
CA ASP A 26 -3.87 -8.21 -3.36
C ASP A 26 -3.38 -6.76 -3.50
N ALA A 27 -3.07 -6.33 -4.73
CA ALA A 27 -2.63 -4.98 -5.00
C ALA A 27 -3.22 -4.43 -6.30
N MET A 28 -3.52 -3.12 -6.28
CA MET A 28 -4.00 -2.38 -7.44
C MET A 28 -3.28 -1.03 -7.54
N GLN A 29 -2.79 -0.70 -8.73
CA GLN A 29 -2.12 0.57 -8.99
C GLN A 29 -3.13 1.68 -9.30
N PHE A 30 -2.90 2.87 -8.75
CA PHE A 30 -3.67 4.06 -9.08
C PHE A 30 -3.05 4.83 -10.24
N TYR A 31 -3.79 5.02 -11.34
CA TYR A 31 -3.29 5.67 -12.55
C TYR A 31 -3.60 7.17 -12.64
N GLY A 32 -4.18 7.77 -11.59
CA GLY A 32 -4.59 9.18 -11.65
C GLY A 32 -5.86 9.44 -12.47
N THR A 33 -6.58 8.40 -12.88
CA THR A 33 -7.80 8.52 -13.70
C THR A 33 -9.05 8.21 -12.89
N SER A 34 -10.19 8.79 -13.31
CA SER A 34 -11.51 8.51 -12.73
C SER A 34 -11.84 7.02 -12.70
N THR A 35 -11.56 6.30 -13.79
CA THR A 35 -11.75 4.84 -13.86
C THR A 35 -10.93 4.13 -12.80
N SER A 36 -9.61 4.37 -12.76
CA SER A 36 -8.73 3.71 -11.77
C SER A 36 -9.10 4.05 -10.32
N GLY A 37 -9.52 5.29 -10.06
CA GLY A 37 -9.97 5.70 -8.72
C GLY A 37 -11.25 4.98 -8.29
N LYS A 38 -12.24 4.87 -9.19
CA LYS A 38 -13.50 4.16 -8.94
C LYS A 38 -13.29 2.66 -8.78
N ASP A 39 -12.42 2.06 -9.59
CA ASP A 39 -12.10 0.63 -9.49
C ASP A 39 -11.47 0.30 -8.13
N ILE A 40 -10.53 1.12 -7.66
CA ILE A 40 -9.93 0.98 -6.33
C ILE A 40 -10.98 1.15 -5.24
N VAL A 41 -11.83 2.18 -5.30
CA VAL A 41 -12.89 2.39 -4.30
C VAL A 41 -13.84 1.19 -4.24
N ASN A 42 -14.24 0.66 -5.40
CA ASN A 42 -15.11 -0.50 -5.47
C ASN A 42 -14.44 -1.75 -4.88
N TRP A 43 -13.18 -2.02 -5.24
CA TRP A 43 -12.42 -3.13 -4.68
C TRP A 43 -12.25 -3.02 -3.16
N VAL A 44 -11.88 -1.84 -2.64
CA VAL A 44 -11.73 -1.59 -1.21
C VAL A 44 -13.05 -1.81 -0.47
N PHE A 45 -14.16 -1.28 -1.02
CA PHE A 45 -15.49 -1.44 -0.44
C PHE A 45 -15.93 -2.91 -0.38
N LEU A 46 -15.77 -3.65 -1.48
CA LEU A 46 -16.11 -5.08 -1.55
C LEU A 46 -15.26 -5.94 -0.61
N SER A 47 -14.04 -5.48 -0.31
CA SER A 47 -13.12 -6.12 0.64
C SER A 47 -13.31 -5.64 2.09
N GLY A 48 -14.33 -4.81 2.38
CA GLY A 48 -14.67 -4.35 3.73
C GLY A 48 -13.86 -3.16 4.24
N GLY A 49 -13.10 -2.48 3.37
CA GLY A 49 -12.34 -1.28 3.71
C GLY A 49 -13.09 0.03 3.48
N VAL A 50 -12.40 1.15 3.72
CA VAL A 50 -12.92 2.51 3.54
C VAL A 50 -12.07 3.25 2.52
N ALA A 51 -12.69 3.69 1.42
CA ALA A 51 -12.05 4.52 0.41
C ALA A 51 -13.01 5.59 -0.12
N SER A 52 -12.46 6.68 -0.62
CA SER A 52 -13.25 7.73 -1.29
C SER A 52 -12.54 8.30 -2.50
N TRP A 53 -13.33 8.63 -3.52
CA TRP A 53 -12.88 9.24 -4.76
C TRP A 53 -13.58 10.58 -4.94
N THR A 54 -12.81 11.62 -5.29
CA THR A 54 -13.30 12.94 -5.66
C THR A 54 -12.85 13.25 -7.08
N GLU A 55 -13.79 13.61 -7.96
CA GLU A 55 -13.50 14.02 -9.33
C GLU A 55 -12.79 15.37 -9.37
N ALA A 56 -11.99 15.57 -10.41
CA ALA A 56 -11.41 16.88 -10.68
C ALA A 56 -12.53 17.87 -11.03
N THR A 57 -12.48 19.07 -10.45
CA THR A 57 -13.42 20.16 -10.73
C THR A 57 -12.65 21.29 -11.39
N PRO A 58 -13.05 21.77 -12.59
CA PRO A 58 -12.39 22.90 -13.23
C PRO A 58 -12.56 24.18 -12.40
N ALA A 59 -11.68 25.15 -12.64
CA ALA A 59 -11.91 26.48 -12.09
C ALA A 59 -13.22 27.03 -12.65
N PHE A 60 -13.97 27.72 -11.81
CA PHE A 60 -15.20 28.39 -12.17
C PHE A 60 -15.08 29.86 -11.78
N GLU A 61 -15.45 30.74 -12.70
CA GLU A 61 -15.64 32.16 -12.46
C GLU A 61 -17.11 32.50 -12.75
N SER A 62 -17.77 33.21 -11.84
CA SER A 62 -19.11 33.73 -12.07
C SER A 62 -19.09 34.87 -13.07
N ASP A 63 -20.19 35.04 -13.81
CA ASP A 63 -20.34 36.09 -14.84
C ASP A 63 -20.15 37.53 -14.29
N ASP A 64 -20.35 37.73 -12.98
CA ASP A 64 -20.14 39.01 -12.29
C ASP A 64 -18.70 39.21 -11.78
N GLY A 65 -17.82 38.22 -11.92
CA GLY A 65 -16.42 38.26 -11.47
C GLY A 65 -16.24 38.32 -9.94
N LEU A 66 -17.32 38.23 -9.16
CA LEU A 66 -17.29 38.41 -7.69
C LEU A 66 -17.14 37.09 -6.93
N LYS A 67 -17.42 35.96 -7.58
CA LYS A 67 -17.32 34.62 -6.99
C LYS A 67 -16.57 33.69 -7.95
N GLY A 68 -15.56 33.01 -7.43
CA GLY A 68 -14.88 31.98 -8.18
C GLY A 68 -14.41 30.87 -7.26
N CYS A 69 -14.25 29.68 -7.85
CA CYS A 69 -13.61 28.55 -7.22
C CYS A 69 -12.39 28.19 -8.05
N ALA A 70 -11.24 28.02 -7.39
CA ALA A 70 -10.06 27.47 -8.05
C ALA A 70 -10.31 26.03 -8.52
N ALA A 71 -9.58 25.59 -9.55
CA ALA A 71 -9.61 24.21 -9.97
C ALA A 71 -9.19 23.28 -8.82
N GLN A 72 -9.91 22.18 -8.65
CA GLN A 72 -9.62 21.14 -7.68
C GLN A 72 -9.17 19.88 -8.42
N PRO A 73 -7.99 19.32 -8.10
CA PRO A 73 -7.54 18.07 -8.71
C PRO A 73 -8.40 16.90 -8.21
N CYS A 74 -8.40 15.81 -8.96
CA CYS A 74 -8.97 14.57 -8.48
C CYS A 74 -8.21 14.06 -7.25
N ARG A 75 -8.92 13.39 -6.34
CA ARG A 75 -8.32 12.86 -5.10
C ARG A 75 -8.85 11.47 -4.80
N LEU A 76 -7.94 10.54 -4.55
CA LEU A 76 -8.22 9.21 -4.02
C LEU A 76 -7.70 9.11 -2.58
N THR A 77 -8.52 8.56 -1.69
CA THR A 77 -8.10 8.24 -0.32
C THR A 77 -8.50 6.82 0.04
N VAL A 78 -7.63 6.09 0.73
CA VAL A 78 -7.86 4.74 1.27
C VAL A 78 -7.45 4.74 2.73
N CYS A 79 -8.36 4.36 3.65
CA CYS A 79 -8.12 4.39 5.09
C CYS A 79 -7.51 5.71 5.60
N HIS A 80 -8.00 6.84 5.07
CA HIS A 80 -7.53 8.20 5.37
C HIS A 80 -6.13 8.57 4.83
N VAL A 81 -5.50 7.68 4.05
CA VAL A 81 -4.24 7.96 3.35
C VAL A 81 -4.54 8.41 1.92
N GLU A 82 -3.95 9.53 1.50
CA GLU A 82 -4.04 10.00 0.12
C GLU A 82 -3.20 9.11 -0.80
N VAL A 83 -3.81 8.66 -1.90
CA VAL A 83 -3.15 7.82 -2.90
C VAL A 83 -2.81 8.70 -4.09
N VAL A 84 -1.51 8.91 -4.31
CA VAL A 84 -1.03 9.71 -5.46
C VAL A 84 -0.89 8.83 -6.71
N PRO A 85 -1.06 9.39 -7.92
CA PRO A 85 -0.88 8.65 -9.15
C PRO A 85 0.48 7.92 -9.20
N GLY A 86 0.48 6.66 -9.64
CA GLY A 86 1.63 5.77 -9.65
C GLY A 86 1.78 4.92 -8.38
N SER A 87 1.07 5.27 -7.30
CA SER A 87 1.09 4.47 -6.06
C SER A 87 0.26 3.21 -6.17
N TRP A 88 0.59 2.24 -5.33
CA TRP A 88 -0.10 0.98 -5.15
C TRP A 88 -0.92 1.00 -3.87
N VAL A 89 -2.15 0.49 -3.97
CA VAL A 89 -2.99 0.16 -2.81
C VAL A 89 -2.89 -1.34 -2.59
N LEU A 90 -2.57 -1.74 -1.37
CA LEU A 90 -2.32 -3.13 -1.00
C LEU A 90 -3.25 -3.54 0.14
N LEU A 91 -3.71 -4.79 0.09
CA LEU A 91 -4.32 -5.49 1.22
C LEU A 91 -3.39 -6.61 1.67
N VAL A 92 -2.74 -6.44 2.83
CA VAL A 92 -1.74 -7.37 3.38
C VAL A 92 -2.20 -7.82 4.76
N ASP A 93 -2.39 -9.13 4.96
CA ASP A 93 -2.85 -9.70 6.24
C ASP A 93 -4.13 -9.03 6.81
N GLY A 94 -5.00 -8.52 5.92
CA GLY A 94 -6.22 -7.80 6.29
C GLY A 94 -6.05 -6.30 6.57
N GLU A 95 -4.84 -5.77 6.43
CA GLU A 95 -4.53 -4.35 6.62
C GLU A 95 -4.30 -3.64 5.27
N TRP A 96 -4.89 -2.45 5.15
CA TRP A 96 -4.72 -1.59 3.98
C TRP A 96 -3.43 -0.78 4.10
N THR A 97 -2.63 -0.80 3.04
CA THR A 97 -1.40 -0.01 2.93
C THR A 97 -1.31 0.65 1.57
N VAL A 98 -0.70 1.83 1.54
CA VAL A 98 -0.37 2.55 0.30
C VAL A 98 1.15 2.64 0.20
N MET A 99 1.69 2.30 -0.97
CA MET A 99 3.12 2.37 -1.25
C MET A 99 3.37 3.03 -2.60
N ASP A 100 4.46 3.74 -2.74
CA ASP A 100 4.93 4.17 -4.06
C ASP A 100 5.45 2.97 -4.87
N ASP A 101 5.58 3.17 -6.19
CA ASP A 101 6.02 2.13 -7.12
C ASP A 101 7.43 1.59 -6.78
N ALA A 102 8.37 2.46 -6.40
CA ALA A 102 9.74 2.04 -6.09
C ALA A 102 9.77 1.11 -4.87
N GLN A 103 9.05 1.45 -3.81
CA GLN A 103 8.91 0.61 -2.63
C GLN A 103 8.19 -0.71 -2.94
N PHE A 104 7.16 -0.67 -3.81
CA PHE A 104 6.43 -1.87 -4.21
C PHE A 104 7.35 -2.86 -4.94
N GLN A 105 8.08 -2.39 -5.96
CA GLN A 105 8.99 -3.22 -6.75
C GLN A 105 10.20 -3.73 -5.95
N GLU A 106 10.66 -3.00 -4.93
CA GLU A 106 11.71 -3.47 -4.03
C GLU A 106 11.23 -4.65 -3.16
N ARG A 107 9.97 -4.60 -2.69
CA ARG A 107 9.43 -5.58 -1.74
C ARG A 107 8.78 -6.78 -2.40
N TYR A 108 8.18 -6.59 -3.57
CA TYR A 108 7.34 -7.60 -4.22
C TYR A 108 7.81 -7.85 -5.65
N GLN A 109 7.99 -9.12 -5.98
CA GLN A 109 8.24 -9.56 -7.35
C GLN A 109 6.97 -10.24 -7.87
N SER A 110 6.54 -9.86 -9.08
CA SER A 110 5.46 -10.56 -9.77
C SER A 110 5.85 -12.02 -9.95
N TRP A 111 5.03 -12.94 -9.43
CA TRP A 111 5.24 -14.35 -9.66
C TRP A 111 4.61 -14.73 -11.02
N PRO A 112 5.33 -15.44 -11.92
CA PRO A 112 4.79 -15.89 -13.20
C PRO A 112 3.75 -17.01 -13.07
#